data_AF-A0AAU6IB30-F1
#
_entry.id   AF-A0AAU6IB30-F1
#
_cell.length_a   1.000
_cell.length_b   1.000
_cell.length_c   1.000
_cell.angle_alpha   90.00
_cell.angle_beta   90.00
_cell.angle_gamma   90.00
#
_symmetry.space_group_name_H-M   'P 1'
#
loop_
_entity.id
_entity.type
_entity.pdbx_description
1 polymer ?
#
loop_
_entity_poly.entity_id
_entity_poly.type
_entity_poly.pdbx_seq_one_letter_code
_entity_poly.pdbx_strand_id
1 'polypeptide(L)'
;MIPTADIDVDPRFPADLAMGLPDEEEVDEEGYGYFRDVWTIGAVSREEAIAIIEEEQRLVRLVDHASRDHGEFEALATAVERREVDRLPRGYTEQHPDSDLVHEASLDSDDGVPLEALELGVAGLSYALASAGCFTAASCRSHHSDRPWADRPVIFFAAERSTVHWLATLARDSGCGFADGSERAAKLLVLEAPSITNFMDMASRIVQQVEEQSSVRPDI
;
A
#
# COMPACT_ATOMS: atom_id res chain seq x y z
N MET A 1 -15.01 7.21 7.25
CA MET A 1 -14.08 8.29 7.59
C MET A 1 -12.66 7.79 7.40
N ILE A 2 -11.95 8.21 6.35
CA ILE A 2 -10.54 7.85 6.14
C ILE A 2 -9.61 8.67 7.06
N PRO A 3 -8.74 8.04 7.87
CA PRO A 3 -7.78 8.74 8.72
C PRO A 3 -6.80 9.62 7.94
N THR A 4 -6.37 10.72 8.58
CA THR A 4 -5.34 11.63 8.08
C THR A 4 -4.42 12.06 9.22
N ALA A 5 -3.12 11.99 8.99
CA ALA A 5 -2.08 12.48 9.89
C ALA A 5 -1.68 13.93 9.54
N ASP A 6 -1.34 14.72 10.56
CA ASP A 6 -0.81 16.07 10.39
C ASP A 6 0.72 16.01 10.27
N ILE A 7 1.19 15.84 9.04
CA ILE A 7 2.61 15.69 8.72
C ILE A 7 2.98 16.54 7.49
N ASP A 8 4.20 17.05 7.48
CA ASP A 8 4.82 17.62 6.29
C ASP A 8 5.64 16.53 5.60
N VAL A 9 5.33 16.27 4.33
CA VAL A 9 6.06 15.29 3.51
C VAL A 9 6.99 15.99 2.50
N ASP A 10 8.16 15.42 2.25
CA ASP A 10 9.10 15.93 1.24
C ASP A 10 9.09 15.04 0.00
N PRO A 11 8.61 15.52 -1.17
CA PRO A 11 8.60 14.71 -2.39
C PRO A 11 9.99 14.53 -3.01
N ARG A 12 11.04 15.15 -2.46
CA ARG A 12 12.42 15.00 -2.94
C ARG A 12 13.04 13.73 -2.37
N PHE A 13 13.82 13.06 -3.20
CA PHE A 13 14.62 11.92 -2.75
C PHE A 13 15.73 12.36 -1.77
N PRO A 14 16.05 11.56 -0.74
CA PRO A 14 17.16 11.81 0.18
C PRO A 14 18.52 11.82 -0.53
N ALA A 15 19.19 12.97 -0.62
CA ALA A 15 20.34 13.19 -1.51
C ALA A 15 21.49 12.17 -1.39
N ASP A 16 21.74 11.63 -0.18
CA ASP A 16 22.88 10.78 0.13
C ASP A 16 22.54 9.28 0.16
N LEU A 17 21.29 8.89 -0.12
CA LEU A 17 20.86 7.50 -0.06
C LEU A 17 21.34 6.70 -1.29
N ALA A 18 21.87 5.50 -1.04
CA ALA A 18 22.21 4.55 -2.08
C ALA A 18 20.94 4.06 -2.78
N MET A 19 20.97 4.00 -4.11
CA MET A 19 19.83 3.55 -4.92
C MET A 19 20.20 2.28 -5.67
N GLY A 20 19.18 1.52 -6.07
CA GLY A 20 19.30 0.24 -6.74
C GLY A 20 18.45 -0.82 -6.04
N LEU A 21 18.27 -1.94 -6.71
CA LEU A 21 17.62 -3.12 -6.12
C LEU A 21 18.55 -3.81 -5.11
N PRO A 22 18.00 -4.52 -4.10
CA PRO A 22 18.81 -5.36 -3.23
C PRO A 22 19.51 -6.45 -4.04
N ASP A 23 20.72 -6.82 -3.63
CA ASP A 23 21.41 -7.98 -4.18
C ASP A 23 20.72 -9.26 -3.66
N GLU A 24 20.78 -10.37 -4.39
CA GLU A 24 20.09 -11.62 -4.00
C GLU A 24 20.50 -12.12 -2.61
N GLU A 25 21.76 -11.91 -2.21
CA GLU A 25 22.28 -12.28 -0.89
C GLU A 25 21.77 -11.39 0.25
N GLU A 26 21.22 -10.21 -0.07
CA GLU A 26 20.62 -9.28 0.90
C GLU A 26 19.14 -9.61 1.18
N VAL A 27 18.52 -10.49 0.39
CA VAL A 27 17.11 -10.88 0.51
C VAL A 27 17.03 -12.28 1.14
N ASP A 28 16.41 -12.38 2.31
CA ASP A 28 16.15 -13.65 2.98
C ASP A 28 14.71 -14.14 2.74
N GLU A 29 14.30 -15.22 3.44
CA GLU A 29 12.94 -15.78 3.33
C GLU A 29 11.85 -14.81 3.81
N GLU A 30 12.17 -13.90 4.73
CA GLU A 30 11.27 -12.86 5.24
C GLU A 30 11.36 -11.57 4.40
N GLY A 31 12.38 -11.40 3.54
CA GLY A 31 12.49 -10.32 2.56
C GLY A 31 13.74 -9.44 2.75
N TYR A 32 13.59 -8.13 2.52
CA TYR A 32 14.69 -7.15 2.60
C TYR A 32 14.48 -6.17 3.75
N GLY A 33 15.52 -5.88 4.55
CA GLY A 33 15.45 -4.89 5.64
C GLY A 33 14.96 -5.43 7.00
N TYR A 34 15.02 -6.75 7.20
CA TYR A 34 14.73 -7.43 8.47
C TYR A 34 13.32 -7.16 9.03
N PHE A 35 12.34 -7.00 8.13
CA PHE A 35 10.94 -7.01 8.50
C PHE A 35 10.49 -8.44 8.76
N ARG A 36 9.63 -8.62 9.76
CA ARG A 36 9.08 -9.94 10.12
C ARG A 36 7.67 -10.06 9.60
N ASP A 37 7.27 -11.29 9.31
CA ASP A 37 5.91 -11.63 8.84
C ASP A 37 5.53 -10.89 7.55
N VAL A 38 6.51 -10.57 6.71
CA VAL A 38 6.31 -10.02 5.35
C VAL A 38 6.78 -11.02 4.31
N TRP A 39 6.33 -10.84 3.07
CA TRP A 39 6.75 -11.65 1.93
C TRP A 39 7.08 -10.75 0.75
N THR A 40 7.92 -11.25 -0.14
CA THR A 40 8.26 -10.52 -1.36
C THR A 40 7.10 -10.58 -2.34
N ILE A 41 6.62 -9.41 -2.77
CA ILE A 41 5.72 -9.31 -3.92
C ILE A 41 6.58 -9.53 -5.17
N GLY A 42 6.28 -10.60 -5.92
CA GLY A 42 7.06 -11.01 -7.09
C GLY A 42 6.92 -10.06 -8.28
N ALA A 43 7.25 -10.57 -9.48
CA ALA A 43 7.03 -9.82 -10.71
C ALA A 43 5.52 -9.61 -10.94
N VAL A 44 5.06 -8.38 -10.73
CA VAL A 44 3.66 -7.97 -10.89
C VAL A 44 3.44 -7.39 -12.28
N SER A 45 2.41 -7.88 -12.97
CA SER A 45 2.00 -7.27 -14.25
C SER A 45 1.25 -5.96 -14.03
N ARG A 46 1.21 -5.09 -15.05
CA ARG A 46 0.42 -3.85 -14.97
C ARG A 46 -1.06 -4.14 -14.78
N GLU A 47 -1.59 -5.14 -15.47
CA GLU A 47 -2.99 -5.55 -15.40
C GLU A 47 -3.35 -6.02 -13.99
N GLU A 48 -2.47 -6.79 -13.36
CA GLU A 48 -2.62 -7.23 -11.97
C GLU A 48 -2.58 -6.04 -11.01
N ALA A 49 -1.64 -5.11 -11.17
CA ALA A 49 -1.60 -3.90 -10.34
C ALA A 49 -2.89 -3.07 -10.48
N ILE A 50 -3.42 -2.91 -11.69
CA ILE A 50 -4.71 -2.22 -11.91
C ILE A 50 -5.85 -2.94 -11.19
N ALA A 51 -5.94 -4.26 -11.30
CA ALA A 51 -6.99 -5.04 -10.64
C ALA A 51 -6.95 -4.86 -9.12
N ILE A 52 -5.76 -4.88 -8.51
CA ILE A 52 -5.60 -4.65 -7.07
C ILE A 52 -5.96 -3.21 -6.69
N ILE A 53 -5.55 -2.21 -7.48
CA ILE A 53 -5.91 -0.80 -7.23
C ILE A 53 -7.43 -0.61 -7.28
N GLU A 54 -8.09 -1.14 -8.30
CA GLU A 54 -9.54 -0.99 -8.47
C GLU A 54 -10.31 -1.66 -7.32
N GLU A 55 -9.86 -2.84 -6.89
CA GLU A 55 -10.45 -3.57 -5.78
C GLU A 55 -10.20 -2.86 -4.44
N GLU A 56 -8.97 -2.42 -4.16
CA GLU A 56 -8.64 -1.65 -2.96
C GLU A 56 -9.51 -0.40 -2.87
N GLN A 57 -9.64 0.35 -3.97
CA GLN A 57 -10.48 1.54 -4.02
C GLN A 57 -11.95 1.23 -3.74
N ARG A 58 -12.48 0.08 -4.22
CA ARG A 58 -13.84 -0.35 -3.93
C ARG A 58 -14.01 -0.64 -2.44
N LEU A 59 -13.11 -1.42 -1.85
CA LEU A 59 -13.15 -1.82 -0.46
C LEU A 59 -12.96 -0.62 0.49
N VAL A 60 -12.01 0.26 0.21
CA VAL A 60 -11.81 1.50 0.99
C VAL A 60 -13.05 2.38 0.97
N ARG A 61 -13.75 2.50 -0.16
CA ARG A 61 -15.02 3.25 -0.23
C ARG A 61 -16.12 2.64 0.66
N LEU A 62 -16.21 1.32 0.72
CA LEU A 62 -17.18 0.62 1.60
C LEU A 62 -16.87 0.92 3.07
N VAL A 63 -15.61 0.77 3.48
CA VAL A 63 -15.16 1.02 4.84
C VAL A 63 -15.29 2.50 5.21
N ASP A 64 -14.93 3.41 4.32
CA ASP A 64 -15.06 4.86 4.55
C ASP A 64 -16.53 5.27 4.75
N HIS A 65 -17.44 4.74 3.93
CA HIS A 65 -18.86 5.06 4.05
C HIS A 65 -19.46 4.55 5.38
N ALA A 66 -18.98 3.41 5.87
CA ALA A 66 -19.48 2.75 7.07
C ALA A 66 -18.87 3.27 8.38
N SER A 67 -17.66 3.83 8.34
CA SER A 67 -16.91 4.26 9.53
C SER A 67 -17.18 5.72 9.90
N ARG A 68 -17.33 5.99 11.20
CA ARG A 68 -17.55 7.34 11.73
C ARG A 68 -16.29 7.96 12.32
N ASP A 69 -15.38 7.12 12.79
CA ASP A 69 -14.09 7.52 13.36
C ASP A 69 -12.96 6.56 12.96
N HIS A 70 -11.74 6.85 13.41
CA HIS A 70 -10.54 6.10 13.04
C HIS A 70 -10.59 4.68 13.60
N GLY A 71 -11.04 4.50 14.84
CA GLY A 71 -11.16 3.17 15.44
C GLY A 71 -12.16 2.30 14.70
N GLU A 72 -13.28 2.87 14.27
CA GLU A 72 -14.27 2.17 13.44
C GLU A 72 -13.73 1.85 12.05
N PHE A 73 -12.99 2.77 11.41
CA PHE A 73 -12.35 2.52 10.13
C PHE A 73 -11.45 1.28 10.21
N GLU A 74 -10.58 1.21 11.23
CA GLU A 74 -9.65 0.09 11.41
C GLU A 74 -10.35 -1.24 11.73
N ALA A 75 -11.37 -1.21 12.58
CA ALA A 75 -12.14 -2.42 12.90
C ALA A 75 -12.85 -2.98 11.65
N LEU A 76 -13.46 -2.11 10.85
CA LEU A 76 -14.15 -2.48 9.62
C LEU A 76 -13.17 -2.93 8.53
N ALA A 77 -12.06 -2.22 8.36
CA ALA A 77 -11.00 -2.62 7.43
C ALA A 77 -10.45 -4.00 7.77
N THR A 78 -10.12 -4.26 9.04
CA THR A 78 -9.63 -5.56 9.51
C THR A 78 -10.62 -6.70 9.22
N ALA A 79 -11.91 -6.47 9.42
CA ALA A 79 -12.95 -7.46 9.15
C ALA A 79 -13.05 -7.80 7.66
N VAL A 80 -12.97 -6.79 6.79
CA VAL A 80 -12.98 -6.95 5.34
C VAL A 80 -11.73 -7.69 4.86
N GLU A 81 -10.54 -7.28 5.30
CA GLU A 81 -9.26 -7.87 4.90
C GLU A 81 -9.15 -9.35 5.23
N ARG A 82 -9.70 -9.73 6.39
CA ARG A 82 -9.66 -11.10 6.86
C ARG A 82 -10.86 -11.93 6.42
N ARG A 83 -11.87 -11.29 5.81
CA ARG A 83 -13.19 -11.89 5.58
C ARG A 83 -13.76 -12.55 6.84
N GLU A 84 -13.65 -11.83 7.96
CA GLU A 84 -14.08 -12.30 9.28
C GLU A 84 -15.25 -11.43 9.77
N VAL A 85 -16.48 -11.86 9.48
CA VAL A 85 -17.71 -11.15 9.86
C VAL A 85 -17.84 -10.94 11.38
N ASP A 86 -17.26 -11.83 12.19
CA ASP A 86 -17.23 -11.73 13.65
C ASP A 86 -16.27 -10.67 14.18
N ARG A 87 -15.38 -10.12 13.33
CA ARG A 87 -14.55 -8.95 13.65
C ARG A 87 -15.24 -7.62 13.40
N LEU A 88 -16.41 -7.61 12.79
CA LEU A 88 -17.17 -6.37 12.65
C LEU A 88 -17.52 -5.77 14.03
N PRO A 89 -17.67 -4.44 14.13
CA PRO A 89 -18.10 -3.80 15.37
C PRO A 89 -19.35 -4.47 15.94
N ARG A 90 -19.40 -4.65 17.25
CA ARG A 90 -20.52 -5.32 17.92
C ARG A 90 -21.85 -4.64 17.56
N GLY A 91 -22.82 -5.42 17.09
CA GLY A 91 -24.12 -4.90 16.70
C GLY A 91 -24.21 -4.46 15.23
N TYR A 92 -23.10 -4.49 14.47
CA TYR A 92 -23.06 -3.98 13.10
C TYR A 92 -23.88 -4.86 12.15
N THR A 93 -23.74 -6.19 12.23
CA THR A 93 -24.48 -7.12 11.39
C THR A 93 -25.99 -7.07 11.65
N GLU A 94 -26.42 -6.85 12.89
CA GLU A 94 -27.84 -6.69 13.21
C GLU A 94 -28.42 -5.35 12.73
N GLN A 95 -27.60 -4.29 12.70
CA GLN A 95 -28.01 -2.96 12.23
C GLN A 95 -27.99 -2.84 10.70
N HIS A 96 -27.08 -3.56 10.04
CA HIS A 96 -26.81 -3.46 8.61
C HIS A 96 -26.71 -4.84 7.92
N PRO A 97 -27.72 -5.72 8.08
CA PRO A 97 -27.64 -7.12 7.63
C PRO A 97 -27.44 -7.26 6.11
N ASP A 98 -27.99 -6.31 5.34
CA ASP A 98 -27.94 -6.31 3.87
C ASP A 98 -26.85 -5.38 3.31
N SER A 99 -25.88 -4.95 4.13
CA SER A 99 -24.82 -4.07 3.64
C SER A 99 -23.75 -4.83 2.85
N ASP A 100 -23.23 -4.20 1.81
CA ASP A 100 -22.12 -4.73 1.00
C ASP A 100 -20.90 -5.08 1.87
N LEU A 101 -20.68 -4.35 2.96
CA LEU A 101 -19.59 -4.62 3.90
C LEU A 101 -19.79 -5.94 4.67
N VAL A 102 -21.01 -6.22 5.13
CA VAL A 102 -21.33 -7.52 5.76
C VAL A 102 -21.21 -8.65 4.75
N HIS A 103 -21.65 -8.43 3.51
CA HIS A 103 -21.48 -9.41 2.45
C HIS A 103 -20.00 -9.73 2.20
N GLU A 104 -19.18 -8.70 2.02
CA GLU A 104 -17.74 -8.82 1.80
C GLU A 104 -17.04 -9.56 2.94
N ALA A 105 -17.31 -9.17 4.19
CA ALA A 105 -16.74 -9.81 5.37
C ALA A 105 -17.25 -11.24 5.61
N SER A 106 -18.29 -11.67 4.90
CA SER A 106 -18.87 -13.03 5.01
C SER A 106 -18.50 -13.95 3.85
N LEU A 107 -17.72 -13.47 2.87
CA LEU A 107 -17.23 -14.31 1.77
C LEU A 107 -16.31 -15.40 2.31
N ASP A 108 -16.32 -16.57 1.69
CA ASP A 108 -15.46 -17.67 2.11
C ASP A 108 -13.98 -17.30 1.86
N SER A 109 -13.11 -17.68 2.80
CA SER A 109 -11.66 -17.53 2.63
C SER A 109 -11.10 -18.46 1.54
N ASP A 110 -11.83 -19.53 1.22
CA ASP A 110 -11.49 -20.44 0.13
C ASP A 110 -11.61 -19.77 -1.27
N ASP A 111 -12.35 -18.65 -1.36
CA ASP A 111 -12.43 -17.80 -2.57
C ASP A 111 -11.24 -16.83 -2.67
N GLY A 112 -10.16 -17.08 -1.92
CA GLY A 112 -8.99 -16.22 -1.80
C GLY A 112 -9.12 -15.16 -0.71
N VAL A 113 -8.00 -14.57 -0.34
CA VAL A 113 -7.95 -13.41 0.57
C VAL A 113 -7.94 -12.13 -0.26
N PRO A 114 -8.72 -11.10 0.13
CA PRO A 114 -8.73 -9.85 -0.61
C PRO A 114 -7.32 -9.24 -0.60
N LEU A 115 -6.97 -8.60 -1.72
CA LEU A 115 -5.70 -7.88 -1.88
C LEU A 115 -4.46 -8.75 -1.58
N GLU A 116 -4.56 -10.07 -1.80
CA GLU A 116 -3.48 -11.04 -1.55
C GLU A 116 -2.94 -10.96 -0.10
N ALA A 117 -3.84 -10.73 0.86
CA ALA A 117 -3.55 -10.53 2.30
C ALA A 117 -2.82 -9.23 2.66
N LEU A 118 -2.65 -8.29 1.73
CA LEU A 118 -2.18 -6.94 2.07
C LEU A 118 -3.28 -6.07 2.66
N GLU A 119 -2.84 -5.07 3.42
CA GLU A 119 -3.73 -4.14 4.11
C GLU A 119 -4.35 -3.13 3.14
N LEU A 120 -5.63 -2.80 3.36
CA LEU A 120 -6.33 -1.70 2.72
C LEU A 120 -5.58 -0.39 2.92
N GLY A 121 -5.37 0.30 1.80
CA GLY A 121 -4.71 1.60 1.75
C GLY A 121 -3.21 1.54 1.44
N VAL A 122 -2.62 0.34 1.34
CA VAL A 122 -1.23 0.15 0.93
C VAL A 122 -1.06 -0.92 -0.16
N ALA A 123 -2.03 -1.81 -0.36
CA ALA A 123 -1.93 -2.91 -1.31
C ALA A 123 -1.78 -2.41 -2.75
N GLY A 124 -2.65 -1.51 -3.20
CA GLY A 124 -2.64 -1.00 -4.58
C GLY A 124 -1.34 -0.29 -4.91
N LEU A 125 -0.79 0.48 -3.98
CA LEU A 125 0.49 1.17 -4.18
C LEU A 125 1.68 0.20 -4.15
N SER A 126 1.68 -0.82 -3.28
CA SER A 126 2.70 -1.86 -3.27
C SER A 126 2.76 -2.59 -4.63
N TYR A 127 1.60 -2.97 -5.17
CA TYR A 127 1.50 -3.61 -6.49
C TYR A 127 1.90 -2.66 -7.63
N ALA A 128 1.50 -1.39 -7.56
CA ALA A 128 1.90 -0.39 -8.54
C ALA A 128 3.44 -0.22 -8.58
N LEU A 129 4.08 -0.12 -7.42
CA LEU A 129 5.53 -0.03 -7.29
C LEU A 129 6.22 -1.29 -7.83
N ALA A 130 5.72 -2.48 -7.46
CA ALA A 130 6.23 -3.75 -7.97
C ALA A 130 6.13 -3.82 -9.52
N SER A 131 5.00 -3.40 -10.09
CA SER A 131 4.80 -3.34 -11.55
C SER A 131 5.75 -2.35 -12.26
N ALA A 132 6.24 -1.34 -11.54
CA ALA A 132 7.24 -0.39 -12.03
C ALA A 132 8.69 -0.88 -11.82
N GLY A 133 8.89 -2.12 -11.38
CA GLY A 133 10.19 -2.73 -11.13
C GLY A 133 10.83 -2.31 -9.81
N CYS A 134 10.06 -1.79 -8.85
CA CYS A 134 10.54 -1.55 -7.49
C CYS A 134 10.46 -2.84 -6.66
N PHE A 135 11.34 -2.98 -5.67
CA PHE A 135 11.29 -4.05 -4.68
C PHE A 135 10.61 -3.53 -3.41
N THR A 136 9.39 -3.96 -3.12
CA THR A 136 8.68 -3.58 -1.89
C THR A 136 9.10 -4.49 -0.73
N ALA A 137 9.40 -3.89 0.42
CA ALA A 137 9.91 -4.60 1.59
C ALA A 137 8.86 -4.75 2.71
N ALA A 138 8.11 -3.69 3.01
CA ALA A 138 7.06 -3.71 4.02
C ALA A 138 6.12 -2.52 3.86
N SER A 139 4.90 -2.62 4.37
CA SER A 139 3.90 -1.55 4.27
C SER A 139 3.01 -1.51 5.50
N CYS A 140 2.56 -0.31 5.88
CA CYS A 140 1.60 -0.12 6.95
C CYS A 140 0.66 1.02 6.61
N ARG A 141 -0.64 0.85 6.85
CA ARG A 141 -1.62 1.94 6.72
C ARG A 141 -1.81 2.81 7.98
N SER A 142 -1.01 2.61 9.02
CA SER A 142 -1.15 3.21 10.37
C SER A 142 -2.27 2.61 11.23
N HIS A 143 -2.25 1.30 11.42
CA HIS A 143 -3.18 0.58 12.28
C HIS A 143 -3.38 1.23 13.65
N HIS A 144 -4.63 1.45 14.06
CA HIS A 144 -4.94 1.91 15.41
C HIS A 144 -4.66 0.77 16.42
N SER A 145 -3.53 0.85 17.11
CA SER A 145 -3.12 -0.12 18.14
C SER A 145 -2.34 0.58 19.26
N ASP A 146 -2.10 -0.12 20.37
CA ASP A 146 -1.32 0.43 21.48
C ASP A 146 0.14 0.77 21.09
N ARG A 147 0.65 0.15 20.01
CA ARG A 147 2.01 0.33 19.47
C ARG A 147 1.99 0.17 17.95
N PRO A 148 1.48 1.16 17.20
CA PRO A 148 1.46 1.07 15.76
C PRO A 148 2.90 1.06 15.23
N TRP A 149 3.14 0.27 14.17
CA TRP A 149 4.47 0.23 13.55
C TRP A 149 4.82 1.57 12.87
N ALA A 150 3.82 2.28 12.35
CA ALA A 150 3.90 3.65 11.88
C ALA A 150 2.63 4.42 12.27
N ASP A 151 2.75 5.72 12.54
CA ASP A 151 1.65 6.63 12.88
C ASP A 151 0.99 7.29 11.65
N ARG A 152 1.42 6.86 10.47
CA ARG A 152 0.99 7.32 9.15
C ARG A 152 1.17 6.20 8.12
N PRO A 153 0.48 6.25 6.97
CA PRO A 153 0.74 5.36 5.86
C PRO A 153 2.21 5.38 5.42
N VAL A 154 2.85 4.22 5.35
CA VAL A 154 4.23 4.03 4.91
C VAL A 154 4.39 2.79 4.03
N ILE A 155 5.27 2.87 3.04
CA ILE A 155 5.77 1.72 2.27
C ILE A 155 7.29 1.82 2.18
N PHE A 156 7.98 0.76 2.59
CA PHE A 156 9.41 0.60 2.42
C PHE A 156 9.67 -0.10 1.10
N PHE A 157 10.57 0.46 0.29
CA PHE A 157 10.90 -0.12 -1.01
C PHE A 157 12.32 0.25 -1.45
N ALA A 158 12.86 -0.52 -2.39
CA ALA A 158 14.10 -0.21 -3.10
C ALA A 158 13.79 -0.05 -4.59
N ALA A 159 14.51 0.85 -5.26
CA ALA A 159 14.27 1.14 -6.67
C ALA A 159 15.52 1.66 -7.36
N GLU A 160 15.56 1.48 -8.67
CA GLU A 160 16.59 2.06 -9.53
C GLU A 160 16.49 3.59 -9.58
N ARG A 161 17.65 4.25 -9.74
CA ARG A 161 17.73 5.72 -9.78
C ARG A 161 16.85 6.34 -10.87
N SER A 162 16.75 5.69 -12.02
CA SER A 162 15.86 6.12 -13.10
C SER A 162 14.40 6.09 -12.71
N THR A 163 13.99 5.10 -11.92
CA THR A 163 12.61 4.92 -11.44
C THR A 163 12.27 5.98 -10.39
N VAL A 164 13.15 6.19 -9.41
CA VAL A 164 12.97 7.22 -8.37
C VAL A 164 12.83 8.62 -8.97
N HIS A 165 13.52 8.92 -10.07
CA HIS A 165 13.48 10.24 -10.68
C HIS A 165 12.08 10.66 -11.13
N TRP A 166 11.33 9.78 -11.80
CA TRP A 166 9.96 10.10 -12.20
C TRP A 166 8.97 9.92 -11.06
N LEU A 167 9.20 8.97 -10.14
CA LEU A 167 8.40 8.82 -8.92
C LEU A 167 8.39 10.10 -8.06
N ALA A 168 9.49 10.87 -8.03
CA ALA A 168 9.55 12.15 -7.32
C ALA A 168 8.52 13.19 -7.80
N THR A 169 8.19 13.16 -9.10
CA THR A 169 7.14 14.03 -9.64
C THR A 169 5.76 13.53 -9.20
N LEU A 170 5.52 12.22 -9.30
CA LEU A 170 4.24 11.63 -8.90
C LEU A 170 3.96 11.76 -7.40
N ALA A 171 4.99 11.62 -6.57
CA ALA A 171 4.90 11.81 -5.13
C ALA A 171 4.46 13.24 -4.79
N ARG A 172 5.07 14.25 -5.42
CA ARG A 172 4.65 15.65 -5.27
C ARG A 172 3.18 15.84 -5.63
N ASP A 173 2.77 15.30 -6.78
CA ASP A 173 1.43 15.53 -7.32
C ASP A 173 0.34 14.78 -6.54
N SER A 174 0.69 13.69 -5.87
CA SER A 174 -0.20 12.90 -5.01
C SER A 174 -0.16 13.30 -3.53
N GLY A 175 0.74 14.21 -3.14
CA GLY A 175 0.92 14.60 -1.74
C GLY A 175 1.62 13.54 -0.89
N CYS A 176 2.47 12.71 -1.50
CA CYS A 176 3.36 11.77 -0.84
C CYS A 176 4.78 12.35 -0.73
N GLY A 177 5.60 11.78 0.16
CA GLY A 177 7.01 12.12 0.27
C GLY A 177 7.91 10.91 0.50
N PHE A 178 9.21 11.15 0.37
CA PHE A 178 10.25 10.16 0.61
C PHE A 178 11.00 10.46 1.90
N ALA A 179 11.33 9.40 2.64
CA ALA A 179 12.27 9.43 3.73
C ALA A 179 13.36 8.37 3.54
N ASP A 180 14.42 8.51 4.31
CA ASP A 180 15.56 7.59 4.33
C ASP A 180 15.24 6.36 5.19
N GLY A 181 15.24 5.17 4.58
CA GLY A 181 15.05 3.89 5.26
C GLY A 181 16.36 3.14 5.53
N SER A 182 17.52 3.77 5.31
CA SER A 182 18.85 3.12 5.34
C SER A 182 19.25 2.54 6.69
N GLU A 183 18.61 2.98 7.78
CA GLU A 183 18.78 2.37 9.10
C GLU A 183 18.36 0.90 9.15
N ARG A 184 17.50 0.46 8.22
CA ARG A 184 17.06 -0.93 8.09
C ARG A 184 17.85 -1.70 7.04
N ALA A 185 18.07 -1.10 5.88
CA ALA A 185 18.93 -1.65 4.84
C ALA A 185 19.41 -0.56 3.86
N ALA A 186 20.64 -0.68 3.36
CA ALA A 186 21.39 0.41 2.75
C ALA A 186 20.69 1.11 1.55
N LYS A 187 19.86 0.42 0.79
CA LYS A 187 19.20 0.93 -0.42
C LYS A 187 17.71 1.29 -0.20
N LEU A 188 17.24 1.20 1.05
CA LEU A 188 15.82 1.26 1.36
C LEU A 188 15.32 2.71 1.45
N LEU A 189 14.28 2.99 0.68
CA LEU A 189 13.48 4.20 0.72
C LEU A 189 12.21 3.97 1.55
N VAL A 190 11.70 5.04 2.15
CA VAL A 190 10.34 5.08 2.69
C VAL A 190 9.52 6.00 1.82
N LEU A 191 8.36 5.53 1.37
CA LEU A 191 7.30 6.37 0.83
C LEU A 191 6.26 6.57 1.93
N GLU A 192 5.95 7.81 2.25
CA GLU A 192 5.02 8.16 3.32
C GLU A 192 4.00 9.19 2.85
N ALA A 193 2.82 9.21 3.48
CA ALA A 193 1.78 10.18 3.15
C ALA A 193 0.88 10.51 4.35
N PRO A 194 0.17 11.65 4.32
CA PRO A 194 -0.81 11.99 5.35
C PRO A 194 -1.98 11.00 5.44
N SER A 195 -2.39 10.40 4.32
CA SER A 195 -3.56 9.51 4.25
C SER A 195 -3.39 8.44 3.17
N ILE A 196 -4.10 7.32 3.31
CA ILE A 196 -4.16 6.26 2.29
C ILE A 196 -4.77 6.77 0.97
N THR A 197 -5.52 7.88 0.99
CA THR A 197 -6.03 8.51 -0.24
C THR A 197 -4.91 9.03 -1.13
N ASN A 198 -3.83 9.55 -0.55
CA ASN A 198 -2.63 9.96 -1.27
C ASN A 198 -1.95 8.75 -1.91
N PHE A 199 -1.87 7.63 -1.18
CA PHE A 199 -1.32 6.37 -1.72
C PHE A 199 -2.15 5.83 -2.88
N MET A 200 -3.48 5.85 -2.79
CA MET A 200 -4.36 5.43 -3.90
C MET A 200 -4.20 6.32 -5.14
N ASP A 201 -4.05 7.65 -4.96
CA ASP A 201 -3.77 8.57 -6.08
C ASP A 201 -2.39 8.27 -6.70
N MET A 202 -1.37 8.07 -5.86
CA MET A 202 -0.02 7.72 -6.33
C MET A 202 0.00 6.40 -7.09
N ALA A 203 -0.70 5.37 -6.61
CA ALA A 203 -0.79 4.07 -7.27
C ALA A 203 -1.38 4.20 -8.68
N SER A 204 -2.48 4.95 -8.81
CA SER A 204 -3.15 5.22 -10.08
C SER A 204 -2.24 5.96 -11.07
N ARG A 205 -1.44 6.93 -10.59
CA ARG A 205 -0.49 7.66 -11.41
C ARG A 205 0.68 6.80 -11.87
N ILE A 206 1.18 5.90 -11.02
CA ILE A 206 2.28 4.99 -11.37
C ILE A 206 1.88 4.10 -12.55
N VAL A 207 0.73 3.44 -12.49
CA VAL A 207 0.29 2.52 -13.56
C VAL A 207 -0.01 3.24 -14.88
N GLN A 208 -0.43 4.51 -14.82
CA GLN A 208 -0.56 5.38 -16.00
C GLN A 208 0.82 5.76 -16.57
N GLN A 209 1.75 6.15 -15.71
CA GLN A 209 3.11 6.54 -16.14
C GLN A 209 3.87 5.38 -16.81
N VAL A 210 3.71 4.15 -16.30
CA VAL A 210 4.32 2.94 -16.88
C VAL A 210 3.76 2.64 -18.28
N GLU A 211 2.47 2.88 -18.51
CA GLU A 211 1.84 2.73 -19.83
C GLU A 211 2.39 3.72 -20.85
N GLU A 212 2.51 4.99 -20.45
CA GLU A 212 3.06 6.03 -21.31
C GLU A 212 4.51 5.72 -21.71
N GLN A 213 5.32 5.24 -20.77
CA GLN A 213 6.73 4.89 -21.04
C GLN A 213 6.85 3.67 -21.96
N SER A 214 5.99 2.66 -21.78
CA SER A 214 5.94 1.48 -22.64
C SER A 214 5.49 1.83 -24.06
N SER A 215 4.56 2.77 -24.20
CA SER A 215 4.05 3.23 -25.51
C SER A 215 5.07 4.03 -26.32
N VAL A 216 6.05 4.66 -25.64
CA VAL A 216 7.11 5.46 -26.27
C VAL A 216 8.34 4.63 -26.65
N ARG A 217 8.51 3.43 -26.08
CA ARG A 217 9.53 2.46 -26.48
C ARG A 217 8.89 1.28 -27.22
N PRO A 218 8.59 1.40 -28.54
CA PRO A 218 8.30 0.22 -29.32
C PRO A 218 9.55 -0.67 -29.33
N ASP A 219 9.37 -1.96 -29.02
CA ASP A 219 10.41 -2.98 -28.99
C ASP A 219 11.36 -2.85 -30.19
N ILE A 220 12.66 -2.73 -29.90
CA ILE A 220 13.76 -2.80 -30.89
C ILE A 220 14.23 -4.24 -30.99
#